data_AF-A0A3D4XS27-F1
#
_entry.id   AF-A0A3D4XS27-F1
#
_cell.length_a   1.000
_cell.length_b   1.000
_cell.length_c   1.000
_cell.angle_alpha   90.00
_cell.angle_beta   90.00
_cell.angle_gamma   90.00
#
_symmetry.space_group_name_H-M   'P 1'
#
loop_
_entity.id
_entity.type
_entity.pdbx_description
1 polymer ?
#
loop_
_entity_poly.entity_id
_entity_poly.type
_entity_poly.pdbx_seq_one_letter_code
_entity_poly.pdbx_strand_id
1 'polypeptide(L)'
;MIINGVTIDATFAEAFPMKGTRAIITAQNEKWAMIAAQAMTGFATSVIACGCEAGIERVLLPEETPDGRPGVAIMIFAMGGKGLAKQLETRAGQCVLTSPTSALFAGIEGGVRIPLGKNLRYFGDGFQTSKVISGKRYWRIPVMDGK
;
A
#
# COMPACT_ATOMS: atom_id res chain seq x y z
N MET A 1 27.18 26.32 3.08
CA MET A 1 27.28 25.52 4.33
C MET A 1 28.26 24.37 4.06
N ILE A 2 28.98 23.84 5.07
CA ILE A 2 29.84 22.66 4.90
C ILE A 2 29.40 21.60 5.91
N ILE A 3 29.09 20.39 5.45
CA ILE A 3 28.74 19.24 6.30
C ILE A 3 29.74 18.11 6.00
N ASN A 4 30.45 17.63 7.03
CA ASN A 4 31.48 16.58 6.88
C ASN A 4 32.52 16.88 5.78
N GLY A 5 32.90 18.15 5.62
CA GLY A 5 33.86 18.58 4.58
C GLY A 5 33.28 18.72 3.17
N VAL A 6 31.98 18.46 2.97
CA VAL A 6 31.29 18.62 1.68
C VAL A 6 30.56 19.96 1.64
N THR A 7 30.78 20.72 0.57
CA THR A 7 30.07 21.97 0.30
C THR A 7 28.61 21.70 -0.01
N ILE A 8 27.71 22.41 0.67
CA ILE A 8 26.28 22.43 0.42
C ILE A 8 25.91 23.79 -0.19
N ASP A 9 25.43 23.74 -1.43
CA ASP A 9 25.01 24.88 -2.20
C ASP A 9 23.81 25.57 -1.54
N ALA A 10 23.83 26.90 -1.50
CA ALA A 10 22.72 27.73 -1.04
C ALA A 10 21.63 27.82 -2.12
N THR A 11 20.97 26.71 -2.38
CA THR A 11 19.92 26.55 -3.38
C THR A 11 18.70 25.81 -2.78
N PHE A 12 17.70 25.52 -3.60
CA PHE A 12 16.47 24.87 -3.19
C PHE A 12 16.11 23.69 -4.09
N ALA A 13 15.24 22.81 -3.58
CA ALA A 13 14.58 21.78 -4.36
C ALA A 13 13.12 22.20 -4.62
N GLU A 14 12.70 22.19 -5.89
CA GLU A 14 11.31 22.45 -6.25
C GLU A 14 10.53 21.12 -6.30
N ALA A 15 9.43 21.05 -5.55
CA ALA A 15 8.56 19.88 -5.48
C ALA A 15 7.18 20.18 -6.09
N PHE A 16 6.52 19.14 -6.57
CA PHE A 16 5.22 19.26 -7.23
C PHE A 16 4.11 18.60 -6.41
N PRO A 17 2.88 19.14 -6.42
CA PRO A 17 1.77 18.55 -5.69
C PRO A 17 1.35 17.22 -6.33
N MET A 18 1.25 16.18 -5.50
CA MET A 18 0.76 14.86 -5.88
C MET A 18 -0.34 14.38 -4.94
N LYS A 19 -1.14 13.41 -5.38
CA LYS A 19 -2.03 12.66 -4.49
C LYS A 19 -1.29 11.42 -4.00
N GLY A 20 -1.14 11.30 -2.69
CA GLY A 20 -0.50 10.17 -2.05
C GLY A 20 -1.47 9.38 -1.17
N THR A 21 -1.19 8.09 -0.99
CA THR A 21 -1.80 7.25 0.05
C THR A 21 -0.76 6.33 0.65
N ARG A 22 -1.03 5.89 1.87
CA ARG A 22 -0.23 4.92 2.61
C ARG A 22 -1.03 3.63 2.79
N ALA A 23 -0.41 2.49 2.58
CA ALA A 23 -1.00 1.18 2.85
C ALA A 23 -0.05 0.33 3.70
N ILE A 24 -0.63 -0.60 4.45
CA ILE A 24 0.10 -1.55 5.28
C ILE A 24 -0.18 -2.94 4.73
N ILE A 25 0.87 -3.66 4.37
CA ILE A 25 0.80 -5.07 3.95
C ILE A 25 1.33 -5.90 5.11
N THR A 26 0.54 -6.84 5.60
CA THR A 26 0.96 -7.81 6.62
C THR A 26 1.02 -9.19 6.01
N ALA A 27 1.80 -10.08 6.60
CA ALA A 27 1.90 -11.47 6.17
C ALA A 27 2.27 -12.38 7.35
N GLN A 28 2.41 -13.69 7.12
CA GLN A 28 2.82 -14.62 8.19
C GLN A 28 4.19 -14.28 8.81
N ASN A 29 5.08 -13.65 8.04
CA ASN A 29 6.38 -13.16 8.50
C ASN A 29 6.85 -12.00 7.60
N GLU A 30 7.92 -11.32 8.03
CA GLU A 30 8.47 -10.17 7.32
C GLU A 30 8.86 -10.49 5.87
N LYS A 31 9.44 -11.67 5.61
CA LYS A 31 9.84 -12.09 4.26
C LYS A 31 8.66 -12.05 3.28
N TRP A 32 7.51 -12.60 3.67
CA TRP A 32 6.32 -12.60 2.81
C TRP A 32 5.68 -11.22 2.67
N ALA A 33 5.68 -10.41 3.74
CA ALA A 33 5.19 -9.04 3.67
C ALA A 33 6.06 -8.20 2.72
N MET A 34 7.39 -8.40 2.77
CA MET A 34 8.35 -7.74 1.89
C MET A 34 8.19 -8.14 0.43
N ILE A 35 8.00 -9.44 0.13
CA ILE A 35 7.75 -9.90 -1.25
C ILE A 35 6.50 -9.23 -1.82
N ALA A 36 5.39 -9.21 -1.06
CA ALA A 36 4.15 -8.57 -1.48
C ALA A 36 4.33 -7.05 -1.68
N ALA A 37 5.07 -6.39 -0.79
CA ALA A 37 5.38 -4.98 -0.89
C ALA A 37 6.23 -4.66 -2.13
N GLN A 38 7.31 -5.40 -2.37
CA GLN A 38 8.16 -5.24 -3.55
C GLN A 38 7.39 -5.45 -4.85
N ALA A 39 6.53 -6.47 -4.91
CA ALA A 39 5.65 -6.70 -6.06
C ALA A 39 4.69 -5.52 -6.27
N MET A 40 4.05 -5.03 -5.19
CA MET A 40 3.10 -3.91 -5.26
C MET A 40 3.77 -2.59 -5.69
N THR A 41 5.01 -2.35 -5.28
CA THR A 41 5.75 -1.10 -5.55
C THR A 41 6.69 -1.20 -6.76
N GLY A 42 6.79 -2.35 -7.42
CA GLY A 42 7.58 -2.52 -8.65
C GLY A 42 7.01 -1.73 -9.84
N PHE A 43 7.85 -1.42 -10.84
CA PHE A 43 7.45 -0.61 -12.01
C PHE A 43 6.67 0.66 -11.63
N ALA A 44 7.26 1.47 -10.74
CA ALA A 44 6.65 2.67 -10.17
C ALA A 44 7.70 3.74 -9.80
N THR A 45 8.70 3.96 -10.67
CA THR A 45 9.81 4.89 -10.39
C THR A 45 9.46 6.34 -10.70
N SER A 46 8.63 6.59 -11.73
CA SER A 46 8.20 7.93 -12.10
C SER A 46 6.80 7.89 -12.71
N VAL A 47 5.94 8.83 -12.28
CA VAL A 47 4.59 8.99 -12.84
C VAL A 47 4.59 9.27 -14.34
N ILE A 48 5.69 9.75 -14.90
CA ILE A 48 5.83 10.10 -16.33
C ILE A 48 5.53 8.89 -17.23
N ALA A 49 5.99 7.69 -16.86
CA ALA A 49 5.83 6.49 -17.70
C ALA A 49 5.46 5.22 -16.92
N CYS A 50 5.43 5.25 -15.58
CA CYS A 50 5.00 4.10 -14.76
C CYS A 50 3.53 4.20 -14.30
N GLY A 51 2.91 5.37 -14.46
CA GLY A 51 1.52 5.64 -14.06
C GLY A 51 1.30 5.89 -12.55
N CYS A 52 2.27 5.55 -11.70
CA CYS A 52 2.37 5.99 -10.31
C CYS A 52 3.85 6.04 -9.88
N GLU A 53 4.12 6.69 -8.77
CA GLU A 53 5.34 6.52 -7.98
C GLU A 53 5.01 5.72 -6.73
N ALA A 54 5.79 4.68 -6.42
CA ALA A 54 5.54 3.87 -5.24
C ALA A 54 6.83 3.36 -4.62
N GLY A 55 6.82 3.20 -3.31
CA GLY A 55 7.99 2.74 -2.57
C GLY A 55 7.62 2.14 -1.23
N ILE A 56 8.55 1.32 -0.73
CA ILE A 56 8.52 0.83 0.64
C ILE A 56 8.96 1.97 1.56
N GLU A 57 8.14 2.28 2.56
CA GLU A 57 8.47 3.26 3.60
C GLU A 57 9.34 2.60 4.66
N ARG A 58 8.83 1.52 5.29
CA ARG A 58 9.53 0.79 6.36
C ARG A 58 8.86 -0.54 6.68
N VAL A 59 9.59 -1.41 7.37
CA VAL A 59 9.04 -2.57 8.08
C VAL A 59 8.31 -2.12 9.35
N LEU A 60 7.27 -2.86 9.72
CA LEU A 60 6.43 -2.66 10.91
C LEU A 60 6.51 -3.86 11.83
N LEU A 61 6.61 -3.60 13.13
CA LEU A 61 6.49 -4.62 14.15
C LEU A 61 5.02 -5.07 14.30
N PRO A 62 4.75 -6.30 14.76
CA PRO A 62 3.39 -6.82 14.96
C PRO A 62 2.45 -5.89 15.76
N GLU A 63 2.95 -5.23 16.80
CA GLU A 63 2.20 -4.29 17.64
C GLU A 63 1.78 -3.00 16.91
N GLU A 64 2.39 -2.70 15.76
CA GLU A 64 2.05 -1.54 14.93
C GLU A 64 1.00 -1.87 13.86
N THR A 65 0.63 -3.14 13.69
CA THR A 65 -0.25 -3.59 12.59
C THR A 65 -1.67 -3.93 13.07
N PRO A 66 -2.68 -3.75 12.20
CA PRO A 66 -4.08 -3.96 12.61
C PRO A 66 -4.45 -5.40 13.00
N ASP A 67 -3.68 -6.40 12.56
CA ASP A 67 -3.95 -7.82 12.80
C ASP A 67 -2.87 -8.51 13.65
N GLY A 68 -1.93 -7.76 14.20
CA GLY A 68 -0.90 -8.30 15.10
C GLY A 68 0.15 -9.16 14.39
N ARG A 69 0.33 -9.00 13.08
CA ARG A 69 1.32 -9.74 12.28
C ARG A 69 2.44 -8.83 11.78
N PRO A 70 3.63 -9.37 11.46
CA PRO A 70 4.69 -8.58 10.81
C PRO A 70 4.18 -7.91 9.54
N GLY A 71 4.59 -6.66 9.30
CA GLY A 71 4.11 -5.89 8.16
C GLY A 71 5.14 -4.98 7.53
N VAL A 72 4.77 -4.41 6.39
CA VAL A 72 5.52 -3.41 5.64
C VAL A 72 4.58 -2.29 5.25
N ALA A 73 4.97 -1.06 5.56
CA ALA A 73 4.30 0.14 5.10
C ALA A 73 4.82 0.54 3.71
N ILE A 74 3.90 0.88 2.82
CA ILE A 74 4.21 1.38 1.48
C ILE A 74 3.49 2.70 1.23
N MET A 75 4.07 3.51 0.35
CA MET A 75 3.44 4.72 -0.17
C MET A 75 3.24 4.62 -1.67
N ILE A 76 2.12 5.17 -2.16
CA ILE A 76 1.83 5.30 -3.59
C ILE A 76 1.38 6.72 -3.87
N PHE A 77 1.92 7.31 -4.93
CA PHE A 77 1.65 8.65 -5.40
C PHE A 77 1.22 8.63 -6.87
N ALA A 78 0.30 9.52 -7.22
CA ALA A 78 -0.09 9.78 -8.60
C ALA A 78 -0.53 11.23 -8.79
N MET A 79 -0.60 11.70 -10.04
CA MET A 79 -0.98 13.08 -10.37
C MET A 79 -2.40 13.46 -9.95
N GLY A 80 -3.29 12.49 -9.72
CA GLY A 80 -4.68 12.77 -9.34
C GLY A 80 -5.36 11.60 -8.64
N GLY A 81 -6.44 11.90 -7.91
CA GLY A 81 -7.11 10.92 -7.03
C GLY A 81 -7.71 9.72 -7.78
N LYS A 82 -8.26 9.94 -8.98
CA LYS A 82 -8.78 8.85 -9.82
C LYS A 82 -7.66 7.91 -10.30
N GLY A 83 -6.53 8.49 -10.73
CA GLY A 83 -5.35 7.72 -11.14
C GLY A 83 -4.75 6.93 -9.99
N LEU A 84 -4.63 7.57 -8.81
CA LEU A 84 -4.17 6.93 -7.58
C LEU A 84 -5.06 5.75 -7.19
N ALA A 85 -6.38 5.95 -7.17
CA ALA A 85 -7.34 4.90 -6.83
C ALA A 85 -7.24 3.70 -7.78
N LYS A 86 -7.12 3.95 -9.09
CA LYS A 86 -6.93 2.91 -10.10
C LYS A 86 -5.63 2.14 -9.87
N GLN A 87 -4.52 2.84 -9.68
CA GLN A 87 -3.21 2.22 -9.43
C GLN A 87 -3.20 1.38 -8.16
N LEU A 88 -3.76 1.91 -7.07
CA LEU A 88 -3.90 1.19 -5.81
C LEU A 88 -4.72 -0.09 -5.98
N GLU A 89 -5.86 -0.02 -6.68
CA GLU A 89 -6.74 -1.16 -6.92
C GLU A 89 -6.09 -2.24 -7.78
N THR A 90 -5.50 -1.86 -8.91
CA THR A 90 -4.81 -2.80 -9.81
C THR A 90 -3.65 -3.49 -9.07
N ARG A 91 -2.80 -2.74 -8.36
CA ARG A 91 -1.65 -3.29 -7.66
C ARG A 91 -2.06 -4.14 -6.46
N ALA A 92 -3.07 -3.72 -5.70
CA ALA A 92 -3.60 -4.53 -4.61
C ALA A 92 -4.17 -5.87 -5.13
N GLY A 93 -4.94 -5.85 -6.22
CA GLY A 93 -5.55 -7.06 -6.78
C GLY A 93 -4.56 -8.00 -7.47
N GLN A 94 -3.50 -7.47 -8.09
CA GLN A 94 -2.55 -8.28 -8.88
C GLN A 94 -1.26 -8.63 -8.14
N CYS A 95 -0.92 -7.89 -7.07
CA CYS A 95 0.33 -8.09 -6.34
C CYS A 95 0.10 -8.54 -4.89
N VAL A 96 -0.92 -8.02 -4.19
CA VAL A 96 -1.14 -8.35 -2.78
C VAL A 96 -2.16 -9.48 -2.63
N LEU A 97 -3.33 -9.38 -3.26
CA LEU A 97 -4.36 -10.43 -3.21
C LEU A 97 -3.85 -11.80 -3.70
N THR A 98 -2.84 -11.80 -4.57
CA THR A 98 -2.17 -12.99 -5.11
C THR A 98 -0.94 -13.41 -4.30
N SER A 99 -0.48 -12.61 -3.33
CA SER A 99 0.69 -12.91 -2.50
C SER A 99 0.32 -13.79 -1.30
N PRO A 100 1.10 -14.85 -1.03
CA PRO A 100 0.82 -15.78 0.06
C PRO A 100 0.68 -15.10 1.42
N THR A 101 -0.34 -15.51 2.17
CA THR A 101 -0.66 -15.09 3.54
C THR A 101 -0.95 -13.60 3.72
N SER A 102 -0.95 -12.79 2.65
CA SER A 102 -0.91 -11.34 2.82
C SER A 102 -2.28 -10.75 3.16
N ALA A 103 -2.29 -9.64 3.90
CA ALA A 103 -3.48 -8.81 4.09
C ALA A 103 -3.12 -7.33 3.90
N LEU A 104 -4.06 -6.57 3.33
CA LEU A 104 -3.88 -5.16 2.98
C LEU A 104 -4.76 -4.26 3.83
N PHE A 105 -4.15 -3.28 4.47
CA PHE A 105 -4.81 -2.33 5.36
C PHE A 105 -4.54 -0.89 4.95
N ALA A 106 -5.46 0.01 5.31
CA ALA A 106 -5.22 1.44 5.18
C ALA A 106 -4.12 1.87 6.16
N GLY A 107 -3.11 2.59 5.66
CA GLY A 107 -1.99 3.09 6.46
C GLY A 107 -2.10 4.55 6.88
N ILE A 108 -3.16 5.25 6.47
CA ILE A 108 -3.45 6.64 6.82
C ILE A 108 -4.93 6.82 7.16
N GLU A 109 -5.20 7.71 8.11
CA GLU A 109 -6.54 8.13 8.47
C GLU A 109 -6.80 9.56 7.99
N GLY A 110 -7.95 9.80 7.35
CA GLY A 110 -8.32 11.09 6.80
C GLY A 110 -8.30 11.16 5.28
N GLY A 111 -8.62 12.34 4.74
CA GLY A 111 -8.70 12.59 3.31
C GLY A 111 -9.87 11.87 2.60
N VAL A 112 -9.79 11.85 1.26
CA VAL A 112 -10.79 11.20 0.41
C VAL A 112 -10.62 9.68 0.50
N ARG A 113 -11.68 8.98 0.92
CA ARG A 113 -11.66 7.51 1.04
C ARG A 113 -11.70 6.83 -0.32
N ILE A 114 -10.78 5.89 -0.53
CA ILE A 114 -10.80 4.98 -1.68
C ILE A 114 -11.54 3.69 -1.26
N PRO A 115 -12.63 3.28 -1.95
CA PRO A 115 -13.43 2.11 -1.56
C PRO A 115 -12.77 0.78 -1.99
N LEU A 116 -11.46 0.62 -1.76
CA LEU A 116 -10.64 -0.48 -2.27
C LEU A 116 -11.22 -1.87 -1.95
N GLY A 117 -11.48 -2.15 -0.68
CA GLY A 117 -12.05 -3.44 -0.27
C GLY A 117 -13.46 -3.68 -0.82
N LYS A 118 -14.26 -2.62 -1.04
CA LYS A 118 -15.59 -2.74 -1.66
C LYS A 118 -15.50 -3.18 -3.12
N ASN A 119 -14.44 -2.78 -3.82
CA ASN A 119 -14.22 -3.16 -5.22
C ASN A 119 -13.59 -4.56 -5.31
N LEU A 120 -12.52 -4.83 -4.55
CA LEU A 120 -11.83 -6.12 -4.61
C LEU A 120 -12.68 -7.30 -4.13
N ARG A 121 -13.66 -7.08 -3.23
CA ARG A 121 -14.51 -8.16 -2.70
C ARG A 121 -15.24 -8.97 -3.76
N TYR A 122 -15.50 -8.39 -4.94
CA TYR A 122 -16.19 -9.09 -6.04
C TYR A 122 -15.38 -10.27 -6.58
N PHE A 123 -14.06 -10.30 -6.35
CA PHE A 123 -13.23 -11.46 -6.65
C PHE A 123 -13.69 -12.74 -5.93
N GLY A 124 -14.33 -12.59 -4.76
CA GLY A 124 -14.88 -13.72 -4.01
C GLY A 124 -16.16 -14.31 -4.58
N ASP A 125 -16.69 -13.77 -5.69
CA ASP A 125 -17.85 -14.29 -6.44
C ASP A 125 -19.07 -14.68 -5.59
N GLY A 126 -19.41 -13.83 -4.60
CA GLY A 126 -20.53 -14.05 -3.69
C GLY A 126 -20.17 -14.72 -2.37
N PHE A 127 -18.97 -15.29 -2.26
CA PHE A 127 -18.48 -15.98 -1.05
C PHE A 127 -17.67 -15.08 -0.11
N GLN A 128 -17.48 -13.80 -0.46
CA GLN A 128 -16.85 -12.80 0.41
C GLN A 128 -17.64 -12.56 1.70
N THR A 129 -16.94 -12.33 2.80
CA THR A 129 -17.56 -12.01 4.10
C THR A 129 -17.08 -10.65 4.59
N SER A 130 -18.00 -9.82 5.11
CA SER A 130 -17.62 -8.58 5.78
C SER A 130 -17.46 -8.81 7.29
N LYS A 131 -16.43 -8.24 7.90
CA LYS A 131 -16.24 -8.22 9.36
C LYS A 131 -15.99 -6.79 9.81
N VAL A 132 -16.59 -6.37 10.92
CA VAL A 132 -16.29 -5.09 11.55
C VAL A 132 -15.43 -5.36 12.78
N ILE A 133 -14.24 -4.77 12.83
CA ILE A 133 -13.32 -4.86 13.97
C ILE A 133 -12.96 -3.43 14.37
N SER A 134 -13.16 -3.09 15.63
CA SER A 134 -12.88 -1.75 16.18
C SER A 134 -13.47 -0.61 15.32
N GLY A 135 -14.72 -0.77 14.88
CA GLY A 135 -15.43 0.21 14.04
C GLY A 135 -14.99 0.28 12.57
N LYS A 136 -13.97 -0.49 12.16
CA LYS A 136 -13.48 -0.56 10.77
C LYS A 136 -14.02 -1.79 10.07
N ARG A 137 -14.51 -1.63 8.84
CA ARG A 137 -15.01 -2.73 8.00
C ARG A 137 -13.87 -3.34 7.19
N TYR A 138 -13.74 -4.65 7.30
CA TYR A 138 -12.82 -5.48 6.53
C TYR A 138 -13.61 -6.45 5.64
N TRP A 139 -12.99 -6.83 4.53
CA TRP A 139 -13.50 -7.85 3.62
C TRP A 139 -12.56 -9.04 3.65
N ARG A 140 -13.13 -10.22 3.90
CA ARG A 140 -12.43 -11.50 3.78
C ARG A 140 -12.85 -12.13 2.46
N ILE A 141 -11.90 -12.28 1.55
CA ILE A 141 -12.12 -12.75 0.19
C ILE A 141 -11.57 -14.18 0.10
N PRO A 142 -12.40 -15.20 -0.15
CA PRO A 142 -11.92 -16.55 -0.33
C PRO A 142 -10.98 -16.65 -1.54
N VAL A 143 -9.81 -17.21 -1.33
CA VAL A 143 -8.81 -17.54 -2.35
C VAL A 143 -8.27 -18.95 -2.07
N MET A 144 -7.43 -19.49 -2.96
CA MET A 144 -6.86 -20.85 -2.78
C MET A 144 -6.08 -21.00 -1.46
N ASP A 145 -5.42 -19.94 -1.01
CA ASP A 145 -4.63 -19.88 0.23
C ASP A 145 -5.50 -19.68 1.50
N GLY A 146 -6.82 -19.49 1.36
CA GLY A 146 -7.73 -19.26 2.49
C GLY A 146 -8.40 -17.87 2.46
N LYS A 147 -8.30 -17.11 3.56
CA LYS A 147 -8.99 -15.82 3.78
C LYS A 147 -8.30 -14.86 4.72
#